data_AF-A0A0R3QJD1-F1
#
_entry.id   AF-A0A0R3QJD1-F1
#
_cell.length_a   1.000
_cell.length_b   1.000
_cell.length_c   1.000
_cell.angle_alpha   90.00
_cell.angle_beta   90.00
_cell.angle_gamma   90.00
#
_symmetry.space_group_name_H-M   'P 1'
#
loop_
_entity.id
_entity.type
_entity.pdbx_description
1 polymer ?
#
loop_
_entity_poly.entity_id
_entity_poly.type
_entity_poly.pdbx_seq_one_letter_code
_entity_poly.pdbx_strand_id
1 'polypeptide(L)'
;MTMSSAQCFWFIFLLQAIEYSKPCADIIFVLDGSGSVKQQFKQMTNMASDIAKQFDIDKKEHRIAILEFSSKTILSKWLRYPFDRIKTNNDMEKVIQNLPHIHGTTDTGRALGIVLQEFFPQHRPGLLLLVFIITDGYYRDSEEVKQNVANLVAKPNVQLFVATASRLHNIQGLLLLVNNDTSHIIINTNFLNNSRNILRPYSECFGLKSSFIKKNVTSLATAITKHRINGQRNVPKTKKHFQDLRPKGDTLSEFAFRPIHFVSASSVRTANVSSSAVMSTTSTKDVVNIKPGCLFDVVFLMDFSGGVSDKRDIYIDYVSILIRSLDLNRTAVHVAAIYYSGPKRARTLFHLRKHSRAENAIKDLQRAPSNGGTTRTGEAIYYATNEFNEKFGARKDARKMIIIFTDGHSQDNPTEASRTARNKGIELKAVSIEDENIPPDTNQIIAITGDPSDAYSSKNFNKLQSFFDEYSRRCKL
;
A
#
# COMPACT_ATOMS: atom_id res chain seq x y z
N MET A 1 -24.61 -44.99 50.48
CA MET A 1 -25.77 -44.15 50.10
C MET A 1 -26.10 -44.46 48.65
N THR A 2 -27.21 -45.14 48.40
CA THR A 2 -27.66 -45.50 47.05
C THR A 2 -28.54 -44.37 46.51
N MET A 3 -28.10 -43.69 45.45
CA MET A 3 -28.92 -42.68 44.78
C MET A 3 -30.18 -43.34 44.19
N SER A 4 -31.33 -42.71 44.42
CA SER A 4 -32.61 -43.14 43.85
C SER A 4 -32.61 -42.98 42.33
N SER A 5 -33.31 -43.87 41.61
CA SER A 5 -33.49 -43.79 40.16
C SER A 5 -34.07 -42.45 39.70
N ALA A 6 -34.89 -41.81 40.53
CA ALA A 6 -35.40 -40.46 40.29
C ALA A 6 -34.31 -39.40 40.40
N GLN A 7 -33.36 -39.54 41.33
CA GLN A 7 -32.22 -38.62 41.45
C GLN A 7 -31.25 -38.78 40.28
N CYS A 8 -31.03 -39.99 39.76
CA CYS A 8 -30.30 -40.21 38.50
C CYS A 8 -31.03 -39.60 37.30
N PHE A 9 -32.36 -39.71 37.22
CA PHE A 9 -33.15 -39.10 36.15
C PHE A 9 -33.07 -37.58 36.16
N TRP A 10 -33.15 -36.95 37.34
CA TRP A 10 -32.96 -35.51 37.49
C TRP A 10 -31.52 -35.07 37.22
N PHE A 11 -30.51 -35.87 37.57
CA PHE A 11 -29.11 -35.58 37.25
C PHE A 11 -28.82 -35.70 35.74
N ILE A 12 -29.44 -36.66 35.05
CA ILE A 12 -29.39 -36.81 33.60
C ILE A 12 -30.15 -35.66 32.91
N PHE A 13 -31.31 -35.26 33.44
CA PHE A 13 -32.03 -34.07 32.94
C PHE A 13 -31.29 -32.76 33.23
N LEU A 14 -30.55 -32.67 34.35
CA LEU A 14 -29.68 -31.53 34.66
C LEU A 14 -28.45 -31.48 33.72
N LEU A 15 -27.90 -32.64 33.35
CA LEU A 15 -26.84 -32.76 32.33
C LEU A 15 -27.35 -32.51 30.90
N GLN A 16 -28.60 -32.88 30.59
CA GLN A 16 -29.27 -32.55 29.32
C GLN A 16 -29.78 -31.10 29.25
N ALA A 17 -30.02 -30.46 30.40
CA ALA A 17 -30.36 -29.04 30.49
C ALA A 17 -29.13 -28.12 30.45
N ILE A 18 -27.91 -28.68 30.49
CA ILE A 18 -26.67 -27.97 30.16
C ILE A 18 -26.27 -28.34 28.72
N GLU A 19 -27.17 -28.12 27.75
CA GLU A 19 -26.73 -27.72 26.40
C GLU A 19 -26.32 -26.24 26.42
N TYR A 20 -25.44 -25.87 27.36
CA TYR A 20 -24.66 -24.64 27.20
C TYR A 20 -23.63 -24.95 26.13
N SER A 21 -23.89 -24.45 24.92
CA SER A 21 -22.89 -24.35 23.85
C SER A 21 -21.63 -23.73 24.45
N LYS A 22 -20.62 -24.55 24.77
CA LYS A 22 -19.32 -24.02 25.20
C LYS A 22 -18.90 -22.98 24.16
N PRO A 23 -18.42 -21.79 24.57
CA PRO A 23 -17.86 -20.85 23.61
C PRO A 23 -16.76 -21.52 22.82
N CYS A 24 -16.91 -21.55 21.50
CA CYS A 24 -16.03 -22.34 20.67
C CYS A 24 -14.95 -21.53 19.95
N ALA A 25 -15.05 -20.18 19.91
CA ALA A 25 -14.02 -19.33 19.34
C ALA A 25 -14.10 -17.87 19.81
N ASP A 26 -12.94 -17.23 19.94
CA ASP A 26 -12.78 -15.79 19.91
C ASP A 26 -12.25 -15.38 18.52
N ILE A 27 -12.71 -14.24 18.00
CA ILE A 27 -12.44 -13.80 16.63
C ILE A 27 -11.92 -12.37 16.63
N ILE A 28 -10.82 -12.11 15.93
CA ILE A 28 -10.25 -10.79 15.73
C ILE A 28 -10.28 -10.45 14.25
N PHE A 29 -10.90 -9.33 13.89
CA PHE A 29 -10.77 -8.73 12.55
C PHE A 29 -9.71 -7.63 12.56
N VAL A 30 -8.65 -7.81 11.78
CA VAL A 30 -7.61 -6.81 11.56
C VAL A 30 -7.88 -6.16 10.20
N LEU A 31 -8.48 -4.98 10.22
CA LEU A 31 -9.00 -4.30 9.04
C LEU A 31 -8.01 -3.24 8.57
N ASP A 32 -7.54 -3.40 7.34
CA ASP A 32 -6.68 -2.42 6.69
C ASP A 32 -7.51 -1.18 6.31
N GLY A 33 -7.23 -0.08 7.01
CA GLY A 33 -7.75 1.26 6.78
C GLY A 33 -6.76 2.17 6.05
N SER A 34 -5.73 1.62 5.40
CA SER A 34 -4.75 2.38 4.63
C SER A 34 -5.36 3.04 3.39
N GLY A 35 -4.63 4.00 2.82
CA GLY A 35 -5.09 4.76 1.66
C GLY A 35 -5.25 3.93 0.39
N SER A 36 -4.53 2.81 0.25
CA SER A 36 -4.54 1.97 -0.96
C SER A 36 -5.89 1.28 -1.17
N VAL A 37 -6.55 0.91 -0.07
CA VAL A 37 -7.82 0.20 -0.07
C VAL A 37 -9.03 1.12 -0.02
N LYS A 38 -8.87 2.44 -0.16
CA LYS A 38 -9.98 3.42 -0.03
C LYS A 38 -11.22 3.06 -0.85
N GLN A 39 -11.03 2.60 -2.09
CA GLN A 39 -12.15 2.24 -2.97
C GLN A 39 -12.81 0.91 -2.58
N GLN A 40 -12.07 0.03 -1.91
CA GLN A 40 -12.48 -1.31 -1.51
C GLN A 40 -12.85 -1.41 -0.03
N PHE A 41 -12.60 -0.38 0.77
CA PHE A 41 -12.76 -0.43 2.22
C PHE A 41 -14.18 -0.83 2.64
N LYS A 42 -15.20 -0.35 1.91
CA LYS A 42 -16.59 -0.79 2.18
C LYS A 42 -16.82 -2.26 1.85
N GLN A 43 -16.19 -2.78 0.80
CA GLN A 43 -16.27 -4.21 0.47
C GLN A 43 -15.55 -5.05 1.52
N MET A 44 -14.39 -4.61 2.00
CA MET A 44 -13.61 -5.28 3.05
C MET A 44 -14.33 -5.31 4.39
N THR A 45 -14.98 -4.22 4.77
CA THR A 45 -15.80 -4.18 6.00
C THR A 45 -17.08 -5.01 5.86
N ASN A 46 -17.69 -5.06 4.68
CA ASN A 46 -18.79 -5.99 4.40
C ASN A 46 -18.32 -7.46 4.49
N MET A 47 -17.12 -7.77 3.98
CA MET A 47 -16.51 -9.10 4.11
C MET A 47 -16.34 -9.50 5.59
N ALA A 48 -15.86 -8.59 6.44
CA ALA A 48 -15.79 -8.81 7.89
C ALA A 48 -17.18 -9.11 8.48
N SER A 49 -18.20 -8.32 8.11
CA SER A 49 -19.59 -8.53 8.56
C SER A 49 -20.13 -9.90 8.12
N ASP A 50 -19.87 -10.30 6.89
CA ASP A 50 -20.34 -11.57 6.33
C ASP A 50 -19.65 -12.79 6.96
N ILE A 51 -18.38 -12.67 7.34
CA ILE A 51 -17.71 -13.68 8.19
C ILE A 51 -18.35 -13.68 9.57
N ALA A 52 -18.50 -12.52 10.20
CA ALA A 52 -19.04 -12.40 11.56
C ALA A 52 -20.45 -12.98 11.71
N LYS A 53 -21.30 -12.89 10.68
CA LYS A 53 -22.66 -13.49 10.66
C LYS A 53 -22.66 -15.02 10.75
N GLN A 54 -21.52 -15.68 10.54
CA GLN A 54 -21.39 -17.13 10.70
C GLN A 54 -21.19 -17.54 12.17
N PHE A 55 -20.95 -16.57 13.05
CA PHE A 55 -20.79 -16.74 14.49
C PHE A 55 -22.01 -16.17 15.22
N ASP A 56 -22.63 -16.98 16.07
CA ASP A 56 -23.74 -16.57 16.94
C ASP A 56 -23.19 -15.98 18.25
N ILE A 57 -22.91 -14.67 18.24
CA ILE A 57 -22.31 -13.94 19.38
C ILE A 57 -23.29 -13.96 20.56
N ASP A 58 -24.59 -13.92 20.27
CA ASP A 58 -25.67 -13.80 21.26
C ASP A 58 -25.87 -15.07 22.09
N LYS A 59 -25.82 -16.25 21.46
CA LYS A 59 -26.24 -17.52 22.09
C LYS A 59 -25.11 -18.51 22.34
N LYS A 60 -24.01 -18.42 21.59
CA LYS A 60 -22.90 -19.38 21.67
C LYS A 60 -21.65 -18.81 22.31
N GLU A 61 -21.77 -17.63 22.90
CA GLU A 61 -20.68 -16.93 23.60
C GLU A 61 -19.41 -16.75 22.74
N HIS A 62 -19.53 -16.68 21.41
CA HIS A 62 -18.44 -16.21 20.56
C HIS A 62 -18.14 -14.75 20.91
N ARG A 63 -16.88 -14.33 20.87
CA ARG A 63 -16.52 -12.91 21.08
C ARG A 63 -15.80 -12.39 19.88
N ILE A 64 -16.13 -11.17 19.48
CA ILE A 64 -15.50 -10.51 18.33
C ILE A 64 -14.77 -9.28 18.83
N ALA A 65 -13.57 -9.08 18.29
CA ALA A 65 -12.81 -7.86 18.41
C ALA A 65 -12.44 -7.32 17.02
N ILE A 66 -12.26 -6.00 16.92
CA ILE A 66 -11.86 -5.32 15.69
C ILE A 66 -10.67 -4.41 15.98
N LEU A 67 -9.67 -4.48 15.12
CA LEU A 67 -8.58 -3.52 15.01
C LEU A 67 -8.59 -2.94 13.60
N GLU A 68 -8.92 -1.66 13.44
CA GLU A 68 -8.66 -0.94 12.20
C GLU A 68 -7.27 -0.30 12.26
N PHE A 69 -6.45 -0.53 11.24
CA PHE A 69 -5.06 -0.05 11.20
C PHE A 69 -4.72 0.68 9.91
N SER A 70 -3.72 1.56 9.98
CA SER A 70 -3.16 2.21 8.79
C SER A 70 -1.71 2.61 9.02
N SER A 71 -1.44 3.90 9.26
CA SER A 71 -0.10 4.42 9.47
C SER A 71 0.27 4.45 10.96
N LYS A 72 1.48 4.01 11.29
CA LYS A 72 2.09 4.17 12.61
C LYS A 72 2.12 5.64 13.06
N THR A 73 2.20 6.58 12.12
CA THR A 73 2.20 8.03 12.41
C THR A 73 0.87 8.53 13.00
N ILE A 74 -0.22 7.78 12.82
CA ILE A 74 -1.54 8.09 13.36
C ILE A 74 -2.07 6.95 14.23
N LEU A 75 -1.19 6.24 14.94
CA LEU A 75 -1.52 5.11 15.81
C LEU A 75 -2.65 5.41 16.81
N SER A 76 -2.73 6.66 17.28
CA SER A 76 -3.77 7.14 18.19
C SER A 76 -5.17 7.20 17.55
N LYS A 77 -5.25 7.19 16.22
CA LYS A 77 -6.50 7.12 15.45
C LYS A 77 -6.93 5.70 15.10
N TRP A 78 -6.09 4.70 15.35
CA TRP A 78 -6.43 3.30 15.07
C TRP A 78 -7.54 2.85 16.02
N LEU A 79 -8.65 2.42 15.45
CA LEU A 79 -9.84 2.06 16.20
C LEU A 79 -9.70 0.65 16.76
N ARG A 80 -9.93 0.55 18.08
CA ARG A 80 -9.85 -0.68 18.86
C ARG A 80 -11.20 -0.97 19.46
N TYR A 81 -11.79 -2.08 19.05
CA TYR A 81 -12.99 -2.65 19.67
C TYR A 81 -12.58 -3.97 20.33
N PRO A 82 -12.21 -3.95 21.62
CA PRO A 82 -11.91 -5.17 22.37
C PRO A 82 -13.12 -6.10 22.49
N PHE A 83 -12.87 -7.35 22.90
CA PHE A 83 -13.88 -8.42 22.99
C PHE A 83 -15.09 -8.08 23.88
N ASP A 84 -14.94 -7.12 24.79
CA ASP A 84 -16.01 -6.69 25.68
C ASP A 84 -16.94 -5.63 25.07
N ARG A 85 -16.58 -5.02 23.92
CA ARG A 85 -17.37 -3.96 23.29
C ARG A 85 -18.45 -4.48 22.35
N ILE A 86 -18.21 -5.60 21.69
CA ILE A 86 -19.13 -6.20 20.71
C ILE A 86 -19.81 -7.39 21.38
N LYS A 87 -21.03 -7.20 21.88
CA LYS A 87 -21.76 -8.22 22.65
C LYS A 87 -22.76 -9.01 21.81
N THR A 88 -23.23 -8.44 20.71
CA THR A 88 -24.27 -9.03 19.86
C THR A 88 -23.90 -8.92 18.39
N ASN A 89 -24.53 -9.75 17.54
CA ASN A 89 -24.39 -9.62 16.09
C ASN A 89 -24.87 -8.24 15.59
N ASN A 90 -25.85 -7.64 16.27
CA ASN A 90 -26.33 -6.28 15.98
C ASN A 90 -25.30 -5.20 16.37
N ASP A 91 -24.56 -5.38 17.48
CA ASP A 91 -23.47 -4.47 17.84
C ASP A 91 -22.34 -4.53 16.81
N MET A 92 -22.00 -5.73 16.36
CA MET A 92 -21.02 -5.94 15.29
C MET A 92 -21.43 -5.20 14.02
N GLU A 93 -22.69 -5.32 13.62
CA GLU A 93 -23.22 -4.61 12.45
C GLU A 93 -23.16 -3.09 12.62
N LYS A 94 -23.54 -2.54 13.79
CA LYS A 94 -23.43 -1.11 14.09
C LYS A 94 -22.00 -0.61 14.03
N VAL A 95 -21.04 -1.37 14.58
CA VAL A 95 -19.61 -0.99 14.53
C VAL A 95 -19.14 -0.94 13.08
N ILE A 96 -19.39 -1.99 12.30
CA ILE A 96 -18.99 -2.05 10.89
C ILE A 96 -19.65 -0.96 10.03
N GLN A 97 -20.93 -0.66 10.26
CA GLN A 97 -21.64 0.38 9.50
C GLN A 97 -21.08 1.79 9.75
N ASN A 98 -20.57 2.04 10.96
CA ASN A 98 -20.07 3.35 11.38
C ASN A 98 -18.54 3.46 11.40
N LEU A 99 -17.82 2.43 10.96
CA LEU A 99 -16.36 2.42 10.95
C LEU A 99 -15.84 3.46 9.92
N PRO A 100 -15.16 4.53 10.35
CA PRO A 100 -14.57 5.52 9.44
C PRO A 100 -13.36 4.91 8.71
N HIS A 101 -13.05 5.38 7.50
CA HIS A 101 -11.79 4.99 6.86
C HIS A 101 -10.65 5.91 7.34
N ILE A 102 -9.72 5.39 8.14
CA ILE A 102 -8.71 6.23 8.81
C ILE A 102 -7.59 6.76 7.90
N HIS A 103 -7.43 6.20 6.69
CA HIS A 103 -6.39 6.53 5.70
C HIS A 103 -4.95 6.35 6.22
N GLY A 104 -3.95 6.35 5.34
CA GLY A 104 -2.53 6.30 5.74
C GLY A 104 -1.72 5.29 4.95
N THR A 105 -0.54 4.92 5.47
CA THR A 105 0.25 3.79 4.98
C THR A 105 -0.29 2.46 5.52
N THR A 106 0.36 1.35 5.19
CA THR A 106 -0.07 0.00 5.58
C THR A 106 0.93 -0.64 6.55
N ASP A 107 0.80 -0.32 7.84
CA ASP A 107 1.70 -0.81 8.90
C ASP A 107 1.17 -2.13 9.51
N THR A 108 1.03 -3.16 8.66
CA THR A 108 0.46 -4.47 9.03
C THR A 108 1.26 -5.17 10.12
N GLY A 109 2.60 -5.11 10.07
CA GLY A 109 3.47 -5.68 11.11
C GLY A 109 3.13 -5.13 12.50
N ARG A 110 3.02 -3.80 12.62
CA ARG A 110 2.59 -3.13 13.84
C ARG A 110 1.18 -3.53 14.29
N ALA A 111 0.24 -3.69 13.36
CA ALA A 111 -1.11 -4.14 13.67
C ALA A 111 -1.12 -5.55 14.27
N LEU A 112 -0.34 -6.48 13.73
CA LEU A 112 -0.16 -7.82 14.31
C LEU A 112 0.53 -7.77 15.68
N GLY A 113 1.47 -6.85 15.87
CA GLY A 113 2.06 -6.58 17.18
C GLY A 113 1.03 -6.13 18.21
N ILE A 114 0.07 -5.27 17.82
CA ILE A 114 -1.05 -4.88 18.68
C ILE A 114 -1.97 -6.05 18.98
N VAL A 115 -2.26 -6.92 18.00
CA VAL A 115 -3.02 -8.15 18.26
C VAL A 115 -2.35 -8.98 19.34
N LEU A 116 -1.03 -9.19 19.25
CA LEU A 116 -0.26 -9.92 20.25
C LEU A 116 -0.23 -9.25 21.64
N GLN A 117 -0.12 -7.92 21.69
CA GLN A 117 0.12 -7.19 22.94
C GLN A 117 -1.17 -6.75 23.64
N GLU A 118 -2.20 -6.38 22.89
CA GLU A 118 -3.43 -5.78 23.43
C GLU A 118 -4.60 -6.77 23.40
N PHE A 119 -4.79 -7.53 22.31
CA PHE A 119 -5.98 -8.37 22.13
C PHE A 119 -5.78 -9.81 22.61
N PHE A 120 -4.63 -10.43 22.31
CA PHE A 120 -4.34 -11.80 22.72
C PHE A 120 -4.40 -12.01 24.25
N PRO A 121 -3.93 -11.09 25.12
CA PRO A 121 -4.07 -11.27 26.57
C PRO A 121 -5.52 -11.27 27.07
N GLN A 122 -6.46 -10.73 26.28
CA GLN A 122 -7.90 -10.74 26.59
C GLN A 122 -8.62 -12.00 26.06
N HIS A 123 -7.95 -12.78 25.20
CA HIS A 123 -8.44 -14.05 24.67
C HIS A 123 -8.68 -15.06 25.79
N ARG A 124 -9.72 -15.88 25.68
CA ARG A 124 -10.01 -16.92 26.68
C ARG A 124 -8.99 -18.06 26.56
N PRO A 125 -8.27 -18.41 27.66
CA PRO A 125 -7.29 -19.49 27.63
C PRO A 125 -7.89 -20.81 27.13
N GLY A 126 -7.17 -21.49 26.24
CA GLY A 126 -7.55 -22.79 25.70
C GLY A 126 -8.59 -22.78 24.58
N LEU A 127 -9.26 -21.65 24.31
CA LEU A 127 -10.19 -21.55 23.17
C LEU A 127 -9.46 -21.30 21.85
N LEU A 128 -10.14 -21.62 20.75
CA LEU A 128 -9.73 -21.27 19.40
C LEU A 128 -9.75 -19.74 19.23
N LEU A 129 -8.66 -19.18 18.71
CA LEU A 129 -8.56 -17.78 18.29
C LEU A 129 -8.42 -17.71 16.78
N LEU A 130 -9.40 -17.09 16.12
CA LEU A 130 -9.37 -16.86 14.68
C LEU A 130 -9.01 -15.40 14.41
N VAL A 131 -7.92 -15.16 13.69
CA VAL A 131 -7.50 -13.81 13.30
C VAL A 131 -7.69 -13.64 11.80
N PHE A 132 -8.62 -12.79 11.40
CA PHE A 132 -8.90 -12.45 10.01
C PHE A 132 -8.26 -11.12 9.65
N ILE A 133 -7.21 -11.15 8.83
CA ILE A 133 -6.53 -9.97 8.31
C ILE A 133 -7.16 -9.61 6.97
N ILE A 134 -7.82 -8.46 6.88
CA ILE A 134 -8.49 -8.02 5.66
C ILE A 134 -7.71 -6.86 5.07
N THR A 135 -6.99 -7.10 3.98
CA THR A 135 -6.01 -6.18 3.37
C THR A 135 -5.86 -6.44 1.87
N ASP A 136 -5.22 -5.53 1.14
CA ASP A 136 -4.74 -5.76 -0.23
C ASP A 136 -3.35 -6.42 -0.26
N GLY A 137 -2.76 -6.73 0.90
CA GLY A 137 -1.53 -7.51 1.01
C GLY A 137 -0.25 -6.69 0.92
N TYR A 138 -0.34 -5.37 0.81
CA TYR A 138 0.85 -4.51 0.91
C TYR A 138 1.18 -4.23 2.38
N TYR A 139 2.46 -4.13 2.70
CA TYR A 139 2.94 -3.74 4.03
C TYR A 139 4.29 -3.03 3.90
N ARG A 140 4.72 -2.33 4.96
CA ARG A 140 5.97 -1.56 4.96
C ARG A 140 7.19 -2.32 5.47
N ASP A 141 7.00 -3.12 6.50
CA ASP A 141 8.10 -3.75 7.25
C ASP A 141 7.90 -5.26 7.22
N SER A 142 8.59 -5.91 6.30
CA SER A 142 8.48 -7.35 6.07
C SER A 142 9.04 -8.17 7.24
N GLU A 143 10.07 -7.67 7.94
CA GLU A 143 10.65 -8.34 9.09
C GLU A 143 9.73 -8.23 10.31
N GLU A 144 9.13 -7.07 10.57
CA GLU A 144 8.10 -6.92 11.63
C GLU A 144 6.88 -7.80 11.32
N VAL A 145 6.48 -7.94 10.04
CA VAL A 145 5.42 -8.87 9.62
C VAL A 145 5.83 -10.33 9.86
N LYS A 146 6.97 -10.78 9.35
CA LYS A 146 7.48 -12.16 9.53
C LYS A 146 7.54 -12.53 11.00
N GLN A 147 8.14 -11.67 11.81
CA GLN A 147 8.29 -11.90 13.24
C GLN A 147 6.93 -12.01 13.94
N ASN A 148 5.99 -11.11 13.67
CA ASN A 148 4.69 -11.12 14.33
C ASN A 148 3.77 -12.25 13.83
N VAL A 149 3.84 -12.62 12.55
CA VAL A 149 3.18 -13.82 12.01
C VAL A 149 3.71 -15.06 12.71
N ALA A 150 5.03 -15.24 12.77
CA ALA A 150 5.66 -16.37 13.46
C ALA A 150 5.25 -16.43 14.94
N ASN A 151 5.23 -15.28 15.62
CA ASN A 151 4.81 -15.18 17.02
C ASN A 151 3.33 -15.57 17.23
N LEU A 152 2.44 -15.23 16.31
CA LEU A 152 1.02 -15.60 16.37
C LEU A 152 0.82 -17.09 16.08
N VAL A 153 1.46 -17.62 15.04
CA VAL A 153 1.36 -19.04 14.65
C VAL A 153 1.95 -19.96 15.74
N ALA A 154 2.95 -19.49 16.49
CA ALA A 154 3.51 -20.22 17.62
C ALA A 154 2.57 -20.29 18.85
N LYS A 155 1.47 -19.50 18.89
CA LYS A 155 0.51 -19.56 19.99
C LYS A 155 -0.44 -20.75 19.82
N PRO A 156 -0.78 -21.47 20.91
CA PRO A 156 -1.69 -22.60 20.82
C PRO A 156 -3.08 -22.14 20.37
N ASN A 157 -3.72 -22.93 19.52
CA ASN A 157 -5.09 -22.71 19.02
C ASN A 157 -5.30 -21.34 18.34
N VAL A 158 -4.26 -20.75 17.75
CA VAL A 158 -4.37 -19.53 16.92
C VAL A 158 -4.34 -19.90 15.44
N GLN A 159 -5.26 -19.34 14.66
CA GLN A 159 -5.34 -19.55 13.22
C GLN A 159 -5.42 -18.19 12.52
N LEU A 160 -4.53 -17.98 11.55
CA LEU A 160 -4.47 -16.76 10.74
C LEU A 160 -5.15 -16.99 9.41
N PHE A 161 -6.06 -16.09 9.04
CA PHE A 161 -6.69 -16.03 7.74
C PHE A 161 -6.46 -14.66 7.13
N VAL A 162 -6.35 -14.61 5.80
CA VAL A 162 -6.27 -13.34 5.08
C VAL A 162 -7.35 -13.27 4.02
N ALA A 163 -7.99 -12.11 3.92
CA ALA A 163 -9.03 -11.88 2.93
C ALA A 163 -8.77 -10.58 2.16
N THR A 164 -9.05 -10.59 0.86
CA THR A 164 -8.92 -9.39 0.03
C THR A 164 -10.11 -9.16 -0.88
N ALA A 165 -10.58 -7.91 -0.90
CA ALA A 165 -11.53 -7.42 -1.90
C ALA A 165 -10.82 -6.83 -3.13
N SER A 166 -9.52 -6.54 -3.01
CA SER A 166 -8.76 -5.81 -4.04
C SER A 166 -8.47 -6.70 -5.24
N ARG A 167 -8.67 -6.16 -6.45
CA ARG A 167 -8.24 -6.81 -7.70
C ARG A 167 -6.74 -6.69 -7.92
N LEU A 168 -6.11 -5.68 -7.33
CA LEU A 168 -4.69 -5.37 -7.46
C LEU A 168 -3.94 -5.72 -6.17
N HIS A 169 -4.29 -6.85 -5.56
CA HIS A 169 -3.67 -7.29 -4.30
C HIS A 169 -2.28 -7.88 -4.53
N ASN A 170 -1.42 -7.77 -3.53
CA ASN A 170 -0.12 -8.44 -3.49
C ASN A 170 -0.28 -9.86 -2.93
N ILE A 171 -0.38 -10.86 -3.82
CA ILE A 171 -0.58 -12.26 -3.41
C ILE A 171 0.52 -12.81 -2.51
N GLN A 172 1.78 -12.41 -2.71
CA GLN A 172 2.89 -12.85 -1.86
C GLN A 172 2.83 -12.22 -0.48
N GLY A 173 2.41 -10.96 -0.43
CA GLY A 173 2.16 -10.30 0.84
C GLY A 173 1.00 -10.95 1.61
N LEU A 174 -0.06 -11.36 0.92
CA LEU A 174 -1.14 -12.15 1.53
C LEU A 174 -0.63 -13.51 2.03
N LEU A 175 0.16 -14.23 1.23
CA LEU A 175 0.76 -15.52 1.61
C LEU A 175 1.61 -15.40 2.87
N LEU A 176 2.44 -14.36 2.97
CA LEU A 176 3.27 -14.14 4.15
C LEU A 176 2.42 -14.00 5.42
N LEU A 177 1.28 -13.32 5.35
CA LEU A 177 0.39 -13.09 6.49
C LEU A 177 -0.28 -14.36 7.03
N VAL A 178 -0.30 -15.43 6.23
CA VAL A 178 -0.84 -16.74 6.60
C VAL A 178 0.23 -17.83 6.59
N ASN A 179 1.50 -17.45 6.80
CA ASN A 179 2.63 -18.39 6.85
C ASN A 179 2.69 -19.34 5.63
N ASN A 180 2.42 -18.78 4.45
CA ASN A 180 2.37 -19.47 3.15
C ASN A 180 1.28 -20.54 3.00
N ASP A 181 0.28 -20.59 3.90
CA ASP A 181 -0.87 -21.47 3.75
C ASP A 181 -1.92 -20.89 2.79
N THR A 182 -1.86 -21.31 1.52
CA THR A 182 -2.83 -20.91 0.49
C THR A 182 -4.29 -21.21 0.84
N SER A 183 -4.56 -22.22 1.68
CA SER A 183 -5.93 -22.59 2.07
C SER A 183 -6.56 -21.56 3.01
N HIS A 184 -5.77 -20.64 3.56
CA HIS A 184 -6.19 -19.59 4.46
C HIS A 184 -6.41 -18.23 3.78
N ILE A 185 -6.39 -18.19 2.43
CA ILE A 185 -6.59 -16.98 1.62
C ILE A 185 -8.01 -16.93 1.04
N ILE A 186 -8.71 -15.81 1.22
CA ILE A 186 -10.05 -15.58 0.67
C ILE A 186 -10.03 -14.44 -0.37
N ILE A 187 -10.34 -14.77 -1.63
CA ILE A 187 -10.37 -13.82 -2.76
C ILE A 187 -11.82 -13.64 -3.30
N ASN A 188 -12.14 -12.40 -3.68
CA ASN A 188 -13.46 -11.76 -3.92
C ASN A 188 -14.43 -12.40 -4.96
N THR A 189 -14.19 -13.56 -5.56
CA THR A 189 -15.13 -14.10 -6.58
C THR A 189 -16.31 -14.89 -5.99
N ASN A 190 -16.21 -15.41 -4.78
CA ASN A 190 -17.30 -16.12 -4.10
C ASN A 190 -17.14 -16.11 -2.56
N PHE A 191 -17.02 -14.91 -1.99
CA PHE A 191 -16.58 -14.70 -0.61
C PHE A 191 -17.36 -15.51 0.44
N LEU A 192 -18.70 -15.52 0.36
CA LEU A 192 -19.54 -16.25 1.31
C LEU A 192 -19.33 -17.77 1.26
N ASN A 193 -19.16 -18.35 0.07
CA ASN A 193 -18.91 -19.78 -0.04
C ASN A 193 -17.46 -20.13 0.37
N ASN A 194 -16.50 -19.28 0.01
CA ASN A 194 -15.09 -19.49 0.36
C ASN A 194 -14.89 -19.40 1.87
N SER A 195 -15.47 -18.39 2.53
CA SER A 195 -15.42 -18.26 3.99
C SER A 195 -16.07 -19.45 4.70
N ARG A 196 -17.23 -19.94 4.22
CA ARG A 196 -17.85 -21.17 4.76
C ARG A 196 -16.97 -22.41 4.61
N ASN A 197 -16.30 -22.55 3.46
CA ASN A 197 -15.43 -23.69 3.21
C ASN A 197 -14.20 -23.69 4.13
N ILE A 198 -13.58 -22.52 4.30
CA ILE A 198 -12.42 -22.34 5.20
C ILE A 198 -12.82 -22.56 6.66
N LEU A 199 -14.04 -22.18 7.02
CA LEU A 199 -14.57 -22.38 8.36
C LEU A 199 -15.10 -23.81 8.57
N ARG A 200 -15.28 -24.62 7.54
CA ARG A 200 -15.83 -25.98 7.66
C ARG A 200 -15.12 -26.89 8.68
N PRO A 201 -13.78 -26.87 8.84
CA PRO A 201 -13.10 -27.66 9.87
C PRO A 201 -13.56 -27.32 11.29
N TYR A 202 -14.07 -26.12 11.51
CA TYR A 202 -14.60 -25.65 12.78
C TYR A 202 -16.14 -25.71 12.83
N SER A 203 -16.79 -26.48 11.96
CA SER A 203 -18.26 -26.58 11.90
C SER A 203 -18.92 -27.10 13.19
N GLU A 204 -18.19 -27.89 13.99
CA GLU A 204 -18.61 -28.30 15.34
C GLU A 204 -18.72 -27.10 16.29
N CYS A 205 -17.82 -26.11 16.13
CA CYS A 205 -17.86 -24.82 16.80
C CYS A 205 -19.05 -23.95 16.33
N PHE A 206 -19.48 -24.10 15.07
CA PHE A 206 -20.59 -23.32 14.49
C PHE A 206 -21.97 -23.94 14.67
N GLY A 207 -22.07 -25.22 15.05
CA GLY A 207 -23.33 -25.96 15.15
C GLY A 207 -24.15 -25.91 13.86
N LEU A 208 -23.49 -26.05 12.71
CA LEU A 208 -24.19 -26.22 11.44
C LEU A 208 -24.88 -27.59 11.47
N LYS A 209 -26.20 -27.62 11.70
CA LYS A 209 -27.00 -28.83 11.48
C LYS A 209 -26.71 -29.34 10.07
N SER A 210 -26.39 -30.62 9.94
CA SER A 210 -26.11 -31.34 8.67
C SER A 210 -27.26 -31.34 7.65
N SER A 211 -28.36 -30.61 7.91
CA SER A 211 -29.58 -30.61 7.10
C SER A 211 -29.53 -29.79 5.81
N PHE A 212 -28.41 -29.13 5.47
CA PHE A 212 -28.32 -28.32 4.24
C PHE A 212 -27.61 -29.01 3.06
N ILE A 213 -27.04 -30.20 3.23
CA ILE A 213 -26.34 -30.92 2.15
C ILE A 213 -27.30 -31.71 1.24
N LYS A 214 -28.53 -32.03 1.69
CA LYS A 214 -29.47 -32.85 0.89
C LYS A 214 -30.35 -32.10 -0.12
N LYS A 215 -30.40 -30.76 -0.13
CA LYS A 215 -31.36 -30.03 -1.02
C LYS A 215 -30.83 -29.65 -2.41
N ASN A 216 -29.52 -29.71 -2.67
CA ASN A 216 -28.96 -29.27 -3.95
C ASN A 216 -28.33 -30.39 -4.81
N VAL A 217 -28.41 -31.66 -4.38
CA VAL A 217 -27.90 -32.78 -5.19
C VAL A 217 -29.03 -33.44 -6.01
N THR A 218 -30.30 -33.23 -5.68
CA THR A 218 -31.43 -33.89 -6.35
C THR A 218 -32.10 -33.07 -7.46
N SER A 219 -31.78 -31.78 -7.64
CA SER A 219 -32.42 -30.94 -8.67
C SER A 219 -31.60 -30.74 -9.96
N LEU A 220 -30.41 -31.34 -10.05
CA LEU A 220 -29.53 -31.22 -11.23
C LEU A 220 -29.65 -32.40 -12.21
N ALA A 221 -30.48 -33.40 -11.91
CA ALA A 221 -30.62 -34.61 -12.72
C ALA A 221 -31.83 -34.62 -13.67
N THR A 222 -32.58 -33.51 -13.85
CA THR A 222 -33.84 -33.57 -14.65
C THR A 222 -34.14 -32.34 -15.50
N ALA A 223 -33.12 -31.72 -16.12
CA ALA A 223 -33.37 -30.68 -17.11
C ALA A 223 -32.39 -30.74 -18.29
N ILE A 224 -32.29 -31.91 -18.93
CA ILE A 224 -31.85 -32.03 -20.32
C ILE A 224 -33.03 -32.62 -21.09
N THR A 225 -33.93 -31.79 -21.61
CA THR A 225 -34.40 -31.90 -23.00
C THR A 225 -35.32 -30.74 -23.41
N LYS A 226 -35.08 -30.28 -24.65
CA LYS A 226 -36.01 -29.69 -25.62
C LYS A 226 -36.37 -28.20 -25.52
N HIS A 227 -35.81 -27.49 -26.51
CA HIS A 227 -36.47 -26.55 -27.44
C HIS A 227 -37.03 -25.23 -26.86
N ARG A 228 -37.15 -24.12 -27.59
CA ARG A 228 -36.64 -23.60 -28.88
C ARG A 228 -37.38 -22.24 -29.02
N ILE A 229 -36.63 -21.16 -29.29
CA ILE A 229 -37.00 -19.96 -30.06
C ILE A 229 -38.00 -18.92 -29.50
N ASN A 230 -37.63 -17.65 -29.79
CA ASN A 230 -38.37 -16.38 -29.79
C ASN A 230 -38.70 -15.79 -28.41
N GLY A 231 -38.54 -14.50 -28.15
CA GLY A 231 -38.27 -13.35 -28.99
C GLY A 231 -38.83 -12.11 -28.28
N GLN A 232 -38.15 -10.97 -28.45
CA GLN A 232 -38.62 -9.61 -28.18
C GLN A 232 -38.76 -9.08 -26.74
N ARG A 233 -37.94 -8.05 -26.49
CA ARG A 233 -38.22 -6.72 -25.91
C ARG A 233 -39.39 -6.61 -24.90
N ASN A 234 -39.08 -6.03 -23.74
CA ASN A 234 -39.70 -4.77 -23.32
C ASN A 234 -38.88 -4.03 -22.24
N VAL A 235 -38.68 -2.74 -22.50
CA VAL A 235 -38.18 -1.71 -21.60
C VAL A 235 -39.39 -1.09 -20.89
N PRO A 236 -39.28 -0.71 -19.60
CA PRO A 236 -40.01 0.46 -19.13
C PRO A 236 -39.04 1.60 -18.75
N LYS A 237 -39.26 2.74 -19.41
CA LYS A 237 -38.82 4.07 -18.97
C LYS A 237 -39.77 4.55 -17.88
N THR A 238 -39.24 5.16 -16.82
CA THR A 238 -39.92 6.27 -16.14
C THR A 238 -38.90 7.33 -15.70
N LYS A 239 -39.33 8.58 -15.84
CA LYS A 239 -38.57 9.83 -15.84
C LYS A 239 -38.45 10.44 -14.43
N LYS A 240 -37.31 11.12 -14.23
CA LYS A 240 -37.06 12.41 -13.55
C LYS A 240 -37.85 12.76 -12.27
N HIS A 241 -37.09 13.09 -11.22
CA HIS A 241 -37.13 14.45 -10.68
C HIS A 241 -35.75 14.84 -10.11
N PHE A 242 -35.23 15.95 -10.63
CA PHE A 242 -34.06 16.68 -10.13
C PHE A 242 -34.64 17.83 -9.30
N GLN A 243 -34.15 18.05 -8.08
CA GLN A 243 -34.29 19.31 -7.37
C GLN A 243 -32.97 19.58 -6.65
N ASP A 244 -32.32 20.65 -7.10
CA ASP A 244 -31.24 21.36 -6.43
C ASP A 244 -31.63 21.75 -5.01
N LEU A 245 -30.67 21.76 -4.08
CA LEU A 245 -30.60 22.68 -2.95
C LEU A 245 -29.19 22.63 -2.31
N ARG A 246 -28.44 23.72 -2.50
CA ARG A 246 -27.33 24.25 -1.66
C ARG A 246 -27.42 25.79 -1.78
N PRO A 247 -26.80 26.62 -0.93
CA PRO A 247 -26.22 26.40 0.41
C PRO A 247 -26.56 27.53 1.45
N LYS A 248 -26.30 27.29 2.74
CA LYS A 248 -25.90 28.28 3.76
C LYS A 248 -25.02 27.50 4.77
N GLY A 249 -23.80 27.85 5.14
CA GLY A 249 -23.23 29.17 5.41
C GLY A 249 -23.28 29.37 6.92
N ASP A 250 -22.17 29.10 7.63
CA ASP A 250 -21.75 29.80 8.85
C ASP A 250 -20.31 29.41 9.24
N THR A 251 -19.68 30.33 9.97
CA THR A 251 -18.28 30.75 9.90
C THR A 251 -17.36 30.17 10.99
N LEU A 252 -16.06 30.32 10.70
CA LEU A 252 -14.88 30.05 11.52
C LEU A 252 -14.84 30.78 12.87
N SER A 253 -14.25 30.11 13.87
CA SER A 253 -13.49 30.70 15.00
C SER A 253 -12.40 29.68 15.37
N GLU A 254 -11.14 29.89 14.98
CA GLU A 254 -10.11 30.67 15.69
C GLU A 254 -9.64 30.01 16.99
N PHE A 255 -8.53 29.25 16.91
CA PHE A 255 -7.59 29.10 18.03
C PHE A 255 -6.15 29.18 17.52
N ALA A 256 -5.37 29.96 18.25
CA ALA A 256 -4.15 30.62 17.81
C ALA A 256 -2.92 29.71 17.73
N PHE A 257 -2.07 30.01 16.74
CA PHE A 257 -0.66 29.68 16.76
C PHE A 257 0.02 30.40 17.93
N ARG A 258 0.79 29.67 18.75
CA ARG A 258 1.86 30.25 19.57
C ARG A 258 3.22 29.90 18.98
N PRO A 259 4.09 30.90 18.73
CA PRO A 259 5.45 30.68 18.25
C PRO A 259 6.35 30.17 19.39
N ILE A 260 7.22 29.21 19.06
CA ILE A 260 8.29 28.74 19.94
C ILE A 260 9.48 29.70 19.79
N HIS A 261 9.88 30.30 20.90
CA HIS A 261 11.06 31.14 21.03
C HIS A 261 12.34 30.33 20.76
N PHE A 262 13.16 30.79 19.81
CA PHE A 262 14.57 30.40 19.73
C PHE A 262 15.38 31.44 20.51
N VAL A 263 16.10 30.99 21.53
CA VAL A 263 17.04 31.83 22.28
C VAL A 263 18.28 32.06 21.41
N SER A 264 18.52 33.34 21.14
CA SER A 264 19.75 33.87 20.57
C SER A 264 20.86 33.88 21.64
N ALA A 265 22.07 33.49 21.24
CA ALA A 265 23.29 33.94 21.88
C ALA A 265 24.24 34.50 20.81
N SER A 266 24.43 35.81 20.90
CA SER A 266 25.31 36.64 20.08
C SER A 266 26.79 36.40 20.40
N SER A 267 27.67 36.58 19.40
CA SER A 267 28.85 37.43 19.59
C SER A 267 29.38 37.98 18.26
N VAL A 268 29.06 39.26 18.08
CA VAL A 268 29.75 40.36 17.39
C VAL A 268 31.17 40.09 16.87
N ARG A 269 31.41 40.47 15.60
CA ARG A 269 32.52 41.36 15.21
C ARG A 269 32.05 42.30 14.10
N THR A 270 31.85 43.56 14.47
CA THR A 270 31.68 44.71 13.59
C THR A 270 33.04 45.14 13.01
N ALA A 271 33.10 45.31 11.70
CA ALA A 271 34.08 46.17 11.05
C ALA A 271 33.31 47.08 10.07
N ASN A 272 33.27 48.37 10.41
CA ASN A 272 32.83 49.44 9.50
C ASN A 272 33.87 49.62 8.40
N VAL A 273 33.48 49.53 7.14
CA VAL A 273 34.12 50.32 6.07
C VAL A 273 33.06 50.73 5.04
N SER A 274 32.80 52.04 5.06
CA SER A 274 32.48 52.97 3.97
C SER A 274 31.91 52.43 2.65
N SER A 275 30.74 52.97 2.32
CA SER A 275 30.19 53.06 0.97
C SER A 275 31.23 53.51 -0.05
N SER A 276 31.46 52.69 -1.06
CA SER A 276 31.97 53.12 -2.35
C SER A 276 31.23 52.33 -3.42
N ALA A 277 30.30 53.01 -4.08
CA ALA A 277 29.71 52.53 -5.31
C ALA A 277 30.84 52.44 -6.35
N VAL A 278 31.31 51.23 -6.60
CA VAL A 278 32.18 50.94 -7.73
C VAL A 278 31.36 50.09 -8.70
N MET A 279 30.86 50.74 -9.75
CA MET A 279 30.60 50.04 -11.01
C MET A 279 31.93 49.44 -11.46
N SER A 280 32.00 48.11 -11.50
CA SER A 280 33.03 47.35 -12.22
C SER A 280 32.32 46.16 -12.85
N THR A 281 31.93 46.33 -14.11
CA THR A 281 32.65 45.79 -15.29
C THR A 281 32.53 44.27 -15.38
N THR A 282 31.63 43.86 -16.30
CA THR A 282 31.77 42.69 -17.16
C THR A 282 32.41 41.45 -16.51
N SER A 283 31.57 40.62 -15.89
CA SER A 283 31.84 39.18 -15.88
C SER A 283 31.87 38.72 -17.33
N THR A 284 33.08 38.50 -17.83
CA THR A 284 33.32 37.69 -19.01
C THR A 284 32.57 36.39 -18.82
N LYS A 285 31.49 36.21 -19.59
CA LYS A 285 30.93 34.90 -19.84
C LYS A 285 32.10 34.06 -20.37
N ASP A 286 32.68 33.22 -19.53
CA ASP A 286 33.40 32.07 -20.05
C ASP A 286 32.39 31.33 -20.91
N VAL A 287 32.49 31.54 -22.22
CA VAL A 287 31.70 30.80 -23.20
C VAL A 287 32.26 29.40 -23.13
N VAL A 288 31.72 28.60 -22.20
CA VAL A 288 31.91 27.16 -22.21
C VAL A 288 31.39 26.73 -23.57
N ASN A 289 32.31 26.43 -24.49
CA ASN A 289 31.99 26.05 -25.85
C ASN A 289 31.46 24.61 -25.81
N ILE A 290 30.21 24.44 -25.41
CA ILE A 290 29.59 23.11 -25.27
C ILE A 290 29.43 22.53 -26.67
N LYS A 291 30.05 21.37 -26.93
CA LYS A 291 29.90 20.63 -28.18
C LYS A 291 28.40 20.47 -28.53
N PRO A 292 27.96 20.71 -29.77
CA PRO A 292 26.57 20.49 -30.17
C PRO A 292 26.09 19.09 -29.80
N GLY A 293 24.87 18.98 -29.24
CA GLY A 293 24.31 17.72 -28.77
C GLY A 293 24.83 17.22 -27.42
N CYS A 294 25.57 18.06 -26.67
CA CYS A 294 26.05 17.76 -25.32
C CYS A 294 25.28 18.47 -24.20
N LEU A 295 24.10 19.02 -24.49
CA LEU A 295 23.16 19.44 -23.45
C LEU A 295 22.24 18.26 -23.09
N PHE A 296 22.19 17.88 -21.83
CA PHE A 296 21.42 16.73 -21.37
C PHE A 296 20.79 16.95 -19.98
N ASP A 297 19.47 16.91 -19.93
CA ASP A 297 18.68 16.97 -18.70
C ASP A 297 18.21 15.55 -18.34
N VAL A 298 18.59 15.08 -17.14
CA VAL A 298 18.27 13.73 -16.66
C VAL A 298 17.48 13.82 -15.36
N VAL A 299 16.33 13.14 -15.30
CA VAL A 299 15.50 13.03 -14.10
C VAL A 299 15.57 11.59 -13.60
N PHE A 300 16.06 11.40 -12.39
CA PHE A 300 16.02 10.10 -11.70
C PHE A 300 14.70 9.99 -10.93
N LEU A 301 13.85 9.04 -11.32
CA LEU A 301 12.55 8.79 -10.70
C LEU A 301 12.61 7.48 -9.90
N MET A 302 12.67 7.59 -8.58
CA MET A 302 12.95 6.46 -7.70
C MET A 302 11.70 6.00 -6.95
N ASP A 303 11.38 4.72 -7.10
CA ASP A 303 10.30 4.06 -6.42
C ASP A 303 10.69 3.74 -4.98
N PHE A 304 10.17 4.49 -4.02
CA PHE A 304 10.35 4.19 -2.60
C PHE A 304 9.04 3.62 -2.02
N SER A 305 8.25 2.90 -2.82
CA SER A 305 7.12 2.11 -2.31
C SER A 305 7.59 0.99 -1.39
N GLY A 306 6.66 0.45 -0.59
CA GLY A 306 6.92 -0.62 0.38
C GLY A 306 6.57 -1.99 -0.19
N GLY A 307 7.44 -2.97 0.06
CA GLY A 307 7.30 -4.36 -0.35
C GLY A 307 8.04 -5.31 0.60
N VAL A 308 8.47 -6.47 0.10
CA VAL A 308 9.19 -7.50 0.89
C VAL A 308 10.61 -7.03 1.26
N SER A 309 11.19 -6.09 0.51
CA SER A 309 12.47 -5.43 0.81
C SER A 309 12.36 -3.91 0.61
N ASP A 310 12.92 -3.11 1.52
CA ASP A 310 13.10 -1.66 1.29
C ASP A 310 14.25 -1.47 0.30
N LYS A 311 13.91 -1.14 -0.95
CA LYS A 311 14.88 -0.97 -2.05
C LYS A 311 15.43 0.45 -2.14
N ARG A 312 15.05 1.36 -1.22
CA ARG A 312 15.46 2.77 -1.23
C ARG A 312 16.98 2.92 -1.37
N ASP A 313 17.74 2.29 -0.47
CA ASP A 313 19.18 2.46 -0.42
C ASP A 313 19.85 1.87 -1.68
N ILE A 314 19.31 0.75 -2.19
CA ILE A 314 19.76 0.16 -3.46
C ILE A 314 19.52 1.14 -4.62
N TYR A 315 18.32 1.72 -4.73
CA TYR A 315 18.05 2.70 -5.78
C TYR A 315 18.92 3.96 -5.65
N ILE A 316 19.18 4.44 -4.43
CA ILE A 316 20.10 5.56 -4.17
C ILE A 316 21.52 5.20 -4.63
N ASP A 317 22.00 3.98 -4.37
CA ASP A 317 23.34 3.54 -4.77
C ASP A 317 23.48 3.49 -6.30
N TYR A 318 22.50 2.91 -6.98
CA TYR A 318 22.50 2.86 -8.45
C TYR A 318 22.44 4.26 -9.07
N VAL A 319 21.57 5.14 -8.57
CA VAL A 319 21.54 6.54 -9.04
C VAL A 319 22.87 7.25 -8.75
N SER A 320 23.48 7.00 -7.59
CA SER A 320 24.78 7.56 -7.24
C SER A 320 25.89 7.11 -8.18
N ILE A 321 25.86 5.86 -8.66
CA ILE A 321 26.77 5.36 -9.69
C ILE A 321 26.60 6.15 -10.99
N LEU A 322 25.36 6.32 -11.46
CA LEU A 322 25.09 7.08 -12.70
C LEU A 322 25.51 8.55 -12.58
N ILE A 323 25.23 9.19 -11.44
CA ILE A 323 25.64 10.58 -11.20
C ILE A 323 27.16 10.74 -11.23
N ARG A 324 27.93 9.77 -10.72
CA ARG A 324 29.41 9.81 -10.79
C ARG A 324 29.93 9.65 -12.22
N SER A 325 29.22 8.93 -13.07
CA SER A 325 29.53 8.79 -14.50
C SER A 325 29.22 10.07 -15.31
N LEU A 326 28.50 11.04 -14.72
CA LEU A 326 28.12 12.30 -15.34
C LEU A 326 29.07 13.44 -14.94
N ASP A 327 29.49 14.25 -15.91
CA ASP A 327 30.20 15.50 -15.65
C ASP A 327 29.21 16.64 -15.37
N LEU A 328 28.83 16.83 -14.09
CA LEU A 328 27.94 17.90 -13.65
C LEU A 328 28.62 19.28 -13.55
N ASN A 329 29.95 19.33 -13.60
CA ASN A 329 30.73 20.53 -13.34
C ASN A 329 30.64 21.54 -14.49
N ARG A 330 30.56 21.03 -15.72
CA ARG A 330 30.31 21.82 -16.92
C ARG A 330 28.81 21.76 -17.19
N THR A 331 28.21 22.89 -17.56
CA THR A 331 26.78 23.09 -17.84
C THR A 331 26.21 22.23 -18.96
N ALA A 332 26.85 21.12 -19.34
CA ALA A 332 26.40 20.08 -20.24
C ALA A 332 25.29 19.22 -19.62
N VAL A 333 25.46 18.74 -18.38
CA VAL A 333 24.49 17.82 -17.75
C VAL A 333 23.83 18.44 -16.53
N HIS A 334 22.49 18.38 -16.50
CA HIS A 334 21.67 18.78 -15.36
C HIS A 334 20.90 17.56 -14.86
N VAL A 335 20.84 17.39 -13.54
CA VAL A 335 20.19 16.24 -12.91
C VAL A 335 19.13 16.68 -11.89
N ALA A 336 17.99 15.99 -11.92
CA ALA A 336 16.95 16.09 -10.90
C ALA A 336 16.70 14.72 -10.29
N ALA A 337 16.25 14.69 -9.05
CA ALA A 337 15.86 13.46 -8.39
C ALA A 337 14.48 13.60 -7.75
N ILE A 338 13.62 12.63 -8.02
CA ILE A 338 12.27 12.51 -7.48
C ILE A 338 12.18 11.14 -6.82
N TYR A 339 11.53 11.08 -5.66
CA TYR A 339 11.09 9.83 -5.07
C TYR A 339 9.57 9.78 -5.06
N TYR A 340 9.00 8.58 -5.22
CA TYR A 340 7.56 8.39 -5.20
C TYR A 340 7.17 7.12 -4.43
N SER A 341 5.87 6.96 -4.22
CA SER A 341 5.24 5.75 -3.67
C SER A 341 3.76 5.79 -4.10
N GLY A 342 2.84 5.86 -3.14
CA GLY A 342 1.41 5.83 -3.40
C GLY A 342 0.82 7.14 -3.95
N PRO A 343 -0.52 7.23 -4.01
CA PRO A 343 -1.22 8.37 -4.59
C PRO A 343 -0.79 9.72 -4.00
N LYS A 344 -0.42 10.69 -4.85
CA LYS A 344 0.04 12.04 -4.48
C LYS A 344 1.33 12.08 -3.65
N ARG A 345 2.15 11.02 -3.69
CA ARG A 345 3.39 10.90 -2.90
C ARG A 345 4.68 11.03 -3.71
N ALA A 346 4.61 11.52 -4.95
CA ALA A 346 5.79 11.97 -5.69
C ALA A 346 6.31 13.30 -5.11
N ARG A 347 7.62 13.41 -4.88
CA ARG A 347 8.28 14.59 -4.32
C ARG A 347 9.66 14.77 -4.94
N THR A 348 9.96 15.99 -5.40
CA THR A 348 11.29 16.35 -5.88
C THR A 348 12.25 16.58 -4.71
N LEU A 349 13.38 15.86 -4.69
CA LEU A 349 14.50 16.10 -3.77
C LEU A 349 15.31 17.33 -4.22
N PHE A 350 15.55 17.40 -5.53
CA PHE A 350 16.21 18.52 -6.16
C PHE A 350 15.89 18.61 -7.65
N HIS A 351 15.82 19.85 -8.14
CA HIS A 351 15.55 20.20 -9.53
C HIS A 351 16.84 20.23 -10.38
N LEU A 352 16.69 20.20 -11.71
CA LEU A 352 17.75 20.00 -12.72
C LEU A 352 19.01 20.89 -12.53
N ARG A 353 18.85 22.14 -12.08
CA ARG A 353 19.96 23.11 -11.93
C ARG A 353 20.55 23.19 -10.51
N LYS A 354 20.08 22.38 -9.56
CA LYS A 354 20.49 22.56 -8.15
C LYS A 354 21.97 22.24 -7.91
N HIS A 355 22.50 21.20 -8.56
CA HIS A 355 23.83 20.69 -8.27
C HIS A 355 24.74 20.75 -9.50
N SER A 356 25.94 21.31 -9.32
CA SER A 356 27.04 21.28 -10.28
C SER A 356 28.14 20.28 -9.92
N ARG A 357 27.94 19.49 -8.85
CA ARG A 357 28.91 18.51 -8.34
C ARG A 357 28.21 17.23 -7.93
N ALA A 358 28.75 16.09 -8.37
CA ALA A 358 28.21 14.77 -8.08
C ALA A 358 28.08 14.53 -6.57
N GLU A 359 29.08 14.95 -5.78
CA GLU A 359 29.10 14.73 -4.34
C GLU A 359 27.92 15.41 -3.62
N ASN A 360 27.54 16.60 -4.07
CA ASN A 360 26.43 17.35 -3.47
C ASN A 360 25.07 16.72 -3.83
N ALA A 361 24.91 16.27 -5.07
CA ALA A 361 23.69 15.57 -5.49
C ALA A 361 23.52 14.25 -4.72
N ILE A 362 24.60 13.47 -4.58
CA ILE A 362 24.60 12.20 -3.83
C ILE A 362 24.29 12.43 -2.35
N LYS A 363 24.85 13.49 -1.74
CA LYS A 363 24.56 13.85 -0.35
C LYS A 363 23.07 14.17 -0.14
N ASP A 364 22.42 14.81 -1.10
CA ASP A 364 20.98 15.08 -1.02
C ASP A 364 20.13 13.83 -1.31
N LEU A 365 20.58 12.91 -2.18
CA LEU A 365 19.95 11.59 -2.35
C LEU A 365 19.93 10.81 -1.04
N GLN A 366 21.06 10.76 -0.33
CA GLN A 366 21.18 10.04 0.95
C GLN A 366 20.24 10.58 2.04
N ARG A 367 19.80 11.84 1.94
CA ARG A 367 18.84 12.47 2.86
C ARG A 367 17.39 12.20 2.49
N ALA A 368 17.12 11.55 1.36
CA ALA A 368 15.76 11.23 0.95
C ALA A 368 15.11 10.34 2.01
N PRO A 369 13.84 10.55 2.37
CA PRO A 369 13.20 9.77 3.44
C PRO A 369 12.94 8.33 2.98
N SER A 370 12.87 7.39 3.91
CA SER A 370 12.21 6.11 3.64
C SER A 370 10.73 6.36 3.38
N ASN A 371 10.30 6.02 2.18
CA ASN A 371 8.90 6.01 1.81
C ASN A 371 8.38 4.56 1.89
N GLY A 372 7.08 4.36 1.78
CA GLY A 372 6.48 3.04 1.81
C GLY A 372 5.02 3.12 1.38
N GLY A 373 4.33 1.99 1.40
CA GLY A 373 2.97 1.87 0.86
C GLY A 373 2.99 1.51 -0.62
N THR A 374 1.91 1.77 -1.34
CA THR A 374 1.76 1.36 -2.76
C THR A 374 2.70 2.10 -3.72
N THR A 375 2.67 1.69 -4.97
CA THR A 375 3.47 2.13 -6.12
C THR A 375 2.58 2.78 -7.19
N ARG A 376 2.73 4.07 -7.44
CA ARG A 376 1.98 4.80 -8.50
C ARG A 376 2.93 5.36 -9.55
N THR A 377 3.49 4.46 -10.36
CA THR A 377 4.50 4.78 -11.38
C THR A 377 3.94 5.68 -12.48
N GLY A 378 2.70 5.49 -12.92
CA GLY A 378 2.08 6.34 -13.94
C GLY A 378 1.93 7.79 -13.47
N GLU A 379 1.37 7.98 -12.27
CA GLU A 379 1.29 9.30 -11.62
C GLU A 379 2.67 9.94 -11.46
N ALA A 380 3.66 9.16 -11.05
CA ALA A 380 5.03 9.61 -10.85
C ALA A 380 5.70 10.05 -12.17
N ILE A 381 5.43 9.37 -13.29
CA ILE A 381 5.93 9.76 -14.61
C ILE A 381 5.32 11.10 -15.05
N TYR A 382 4.03 11.33 -14.82
CA TYR A 382 3.42 12.64 -15.07
C TYR A 382 4.06 13.74 -14.21
N TYR A 383 4.32 13.45 -12.94
CA TYR A 383 5.00 14.38 -12.05
C TYR A 383 6.42 14.70 -12.54
N ALA A 384 7.21 13.68 -12.88
CA ALA A 384 8.58 13.83 -13.40
C ALA A 384 8.63 14.57 -14.74
N THR A 385 7.62 14.39 -15.60
CA THR A 385 7.50 15.15 -16.86
C THR A 385 7.46 16.66 -16.62
N ASN A 386 6.95 17.12 -15.47
CA ASN A 386 6.90 18.54 -15.15
C ASN A 386 8.27 19.15 -14.81
N GLU A 387 9.26 18.34 -14.42
CA GLU A 387 10.64 18.81 -14.16
C GLU A 387 11.30 19.39 -15.42
N PHE A 388 10.84 19.01 -16.61
CA PHE A 388 11.33 19.55 -17.87
C PHE A 388 10.78 20.96 -18.21
N ASN A 389 10.23 21.67 -17.24
CA ASN A 389 9.89 23.09 -17.36
C ASN A 389 11.11 23.97 -17.06
N GLU A 390 11.31 25.05 -17.81
CA GLU A 390 12.43 25.98 -17.61
C GLU A 390 12.51 26.54 -16.18
N LYS A 391 11.38 26.70 -15.50
CA LYS A 391 11.34 27.17 -14.09
C LYS A 391 12.04 26.21 -13.12
N PHE A 392 12.20 24.94 -13.49
CA PHE A 392 12.92 23.93 -12.73
C PHE A 392 14.33 23.67 -13.28
N GLY A 393 14.80 24.48 -14.25
CA GLY A 393 16.15 24.42 -14.78
C GLY A 393 16.34 23.56 -16.03
N ALA A 394 15.24 23.11 -16.63
CA ALA A 394 15.27 22.42 -17.92
C ALA A 394 15.68 23.35 -19.06
N ARG A 395 16.32 22.79 -20.08
CA ARG A 395 16.85 23.51 -21.25
C ARG A 395 16.11 23.05 -22.51
N LYS A 396 15.70 24.01 -23.35
CA LYS A 396 14.97 23.73 -24.60
C LYS A 396 15.74 22.77 -25.51
N ASP A 397 17.00 23.09 -25.77
CA ASP A 397 17.86 22.35 -26.72
C ASP A 397 18.59 21.15 -26.09
N ALA A 398 18.31 20.84 -24.82
CA ALA A 398 18.84 19.64 -24.18
C ALA A 398 18.06 18.39 -24.57
N ARG A 399 18.80 17.29 -24.75
CA ARG A 399 18.26 15.93 -24.68
C ARG A 399 17.59 15.74 -23.31
N LYS A 400 16.45 15.05 -23.25
CA LYS A 400 15.65 14.88 -22.02
C LYS A 400 15.42 13.41 -21.74
N MET A 401 15.73 12.97 -20.52
CA MET A 401 15.58 11.57 -20.13
C MET A 401 15.05 11.42 -18.71
N ILE A 402 14.10 10.51 -18.52
CA ILE A 402 13.72 10.01 -17.21
C ILE A 402 14.27 8.58 -17.07
N ILE A 403 14.96 8.32 -15.97
CA ILE A 403 15.38 6.97 -15.58
C ILE A 403 14.55 6.55 -14.38
N ILE A 404 13.70 5.56 -14.58
CA ILE A 404 12.77 5.04 -13.58
C ILE A 404 13.42 3.86 -12.86
N PHE A 405 13.56 3.94 -11.54
CA PHE A 405 14.01 2.83 -10.70
C PHE A 405 12.79 2.24 -10.01
N THR A 406 12.36 1.04 -10.42
CA THR A 406 11.15 0.38 -9.93
C THR A 406 11.22 -1.12 -10.21
N ASP A 407 10.48 -1.94 -9.49
CA ASP A 407 10.31 -3.37 -9.78
C ASP A 407 9.10 -3.68 -10.66
N GLY A 408 8.38 -2.66 -11.15
CA GLY A 408 7.31 -2.83 -12.13
C GLY A 408 5.96 -3.24 -11.56
N HIS A 409 5.76 -3.19 -10.24
CA HIS A 409 4.49 -3.57 -9.60
C HIS A 409 3.59 -2.36 -9.31
N SER A 410 3.42 -1.45 -10.26
CA SER A 410 2.53 -0.28 -10.09
C SER A 410 1.05 -0.67 -10.00
N GLN A 411 0.31 -0.02 -9.09
CA GLN A 411 -1.15 -0.16 -8.97
C GLN A 411 -1.94 0.89 -9.79
N ASP A 412 -1.24 1.71 -10.58
CA ASP A 412 -1.82 2.39 -11.75
C ASP A 412 -1.20 1.88 -13.05
N ASN A 413 -1.84 2.19 -14.18
CA ASN A 413 -1.29 1.84 -15.49
C ASN A 413 -0.32 2.94 -15.95
N PRO A 414 1.00 2.69 -16.05
CA PRO A 414 1.96 3.72 -16.45
C PRO A 414 2.01 3.97 -17.97
N THR A 415 1.33 3.17 -18.78
CA THR A 415 1.45 3.19 -20.26
C THR A 415 1.11 4.55 -20.86
N GLU A 416 0.02 5.17 -20.41
CA GLU A 416 -0.42 6.46 -20.97
C GLU A 416 0.51 7.60 -20.56
N ALA A 417 0.91 7.65 -19.29
CA ALA A 417 1.89 8.61 -18.80
C ALA A 417 3.21 8.51 -19.57
N SER A 418 3.67 7.29 -19.80
CA SER A 418 4.89 6.99 -20.55
C SER A 418 4.80 7.44 -22.01
N ARG A 419 3.66 7.16 -22.66
CA ARG A 419 3.39 7.63 -24.02
C ARG A 419 3.36 9.16 -24.09
N THR A 420 2.72 9.82 -23.12
CA THR A 420 2.70 11.29 -23.06
C THR A 420 4.11 11.88 -22.90
N ALA A 421 4.96 11.29 -22.07
CA ALA A 421 6.34 11.74 -21.90
C ALA A 421 7.15 11.56 -23.21
N ARG A 422 7.07 10.39 -23.85
CA ARG A 422 7.73 10.14 -25.15
C ARG A 422 7.27 11.09 -26.25
N ASN A 423 5.97 11.38 -26.33
CA ASN A 423 5.41 12.35 -27.28
C ASN A 423 5.93 13.79 -27.06
N LYS A 424 6.46 14.10 -25.87
CA LYS A 424 7.15 15.36 -25.57
C LYS A 424 8.66 15.33 -25.86
N GLY A 425 9.16 14.26 -26.50
CA GLY A 425 10.58 14.08 -26.78
C GLY A 425 11.41 13.70 -25.55
N ILE A 426 10.79 13.13 -24.52
CA ILE A 426 11.47 12.66 -23.32
C ILE A 426 11.73 11.15 -23.46
N GLU A 427 12.99 10.75 -23.37
CA GLU A 427 13.40 9.35 -23.36
C GLU A 427 13.10 8.71 -22.00
N LEU A 428 12.60 7.47 -22.01
CA LEU A 428 12.30 6.72 -20.79
C LEU A 428 13.15 5.47 -20.73
N LYS A 429 13.98 5.37 -19.69
CA LYS A 429 14.72 4.15 -19.35
C LYS A 429 14.23 3.63 -18.02
N ALA A 430 14.26 2.32 -17.82
CA ALA A 430 13.84 1.72 -16.55
C ALA A 430 14.92 0.78 -16.02
N VAL A 431 15.17 0.82 -14.72
CA VAL A 431 16.09 -0.08 -14.01
C VAL A 431 15.30 -0.85 -12.97
N SER A 432 15.21 -2.15 -13.18
CA SER A 432 14.63 -3.09 -12.24
C SER A 432 15.72 -3.73 -11.38
N ILE A 433 15.44 -3.87 -10.09
CA ILE A 433 16.33 -4.57 -9.16
C ILE A 433 15.67 -5.89 -8.83
N GLU A 434 16.40 -6.98 -9.08
CA GLU A 434 15.97 -8.32 -8.70
C GLU A 434 15.82 -8.39 -7.18
N ASP A 435 14.65 -8.80 -6.73
CA ASP A 435 14.39 -9.16 -5.34
C ASP A 435 14.28 -10.68 -5.29
N GLU A 436 15.02 -11.31 -4.36
CA GLU A 436 15.08 -12.76 -4.22
C GLU A 436 13.69 -13.38 -3.96
N ASN A 437 12.75 -12.59 -3.44
CA ASN A 437 11.40 -13.04 -3.11
C ASN A 437 10.36 -12.65 -4.19
N ILE A 438 10.57 -11.54 -4.91
CA ILE A 438 9.63 -11.02 -5.90
C ILE A 438 10.38 -10.58 -7.17
N PRO A 439 10.29 -11.34 -8.28
CA PRO A 439 10.88 -10.89 -9.53
C PRO A 439 10.17 -9.62 -10.05
N PRO A 440 10.90 -8.73 -10.74
CA PRO A 440 10.29 -7.57 -11.38
C PRO A 440 9.20 -7.95 -12.40
N ASP A 441 8.15 -7.15 -12.51
CA ASP A 441 7.17 -7.26 -13.61
C ASP A 441 7.77 -6.67 -14.89
N THR A 442 8.48 -7.53 -15.62
CA THR A 442 9.14 -7.17 -16.88
C THR A 442 8.17 -6.60 -17.92
N ASN A 443 6.90 -7.00 -17.93
CA ASN A 443 5.93 -6.48 -18.89
C ASN A 443 5.59 -5.02 -18.59
N GLN A 444 5.39 -4.67 -17.32
CA GLN A 444 5.17 -3.29 -16.92
C GLN A 444 6.42 -2.44 -17.14
N ILE A 445 7.61 -2.97 -16.85
CA ILE A 445 8.88 -2.30 -17.15
C ILE A 445 8.99 -1.96 -18.64
N ILE A 446 8.71 -2.92 -19.53
CA ILE A 446 8.70 -2.70 -20.99
C ILE A 446 7.61 -1.71 -21.40
N ALA A 447 6.43 -1.74 -20.77
CA ALA A 447 5.36 -0.78 -21.05
C ALA A 447 5.75 0.67 -20.66
N ILE A 448 6.53 0.83 -19.59
CA ILE A 448 7.10 2.11 -19.17
C ILE A 448 8.08 2.62 -20.22
N THR A 449 9.05 1.81 -20.63
CA THR A 449 10.09 2.27 -21.58
C THR A 449 9.54 2.42 -23.00
N GLY A 450 8.65 1.53 -23.42
CA GLY A 450 8.13 1.41 -24.78
C GLY A 450 9.05 0.62 -25.73
N ASP A 451 10.28 0.36 -25.31
CA ASP A 451 11.28 -0.44 -26.01
C ASP A 451 12.01 -1.34 -24.98
N PRO A 452 12.06 -2.68 -25.19
CA PRO A 452 12.79 -3.59 -24.31
C PRO A 452 14.29 -3.28 -24.16
N SER A 453 14.92 -2.63 -25.15
CA SER A 453 16.35 -2.27 -25.09
C SER A 453 16.66 -1.14 -24.09
N ASP A 454 15.64 -0.40 -23.67
CA ASP A 454 15.70 0.63 -22.64
C ASP A 454 15.32 0.12 -21.23
N ALA A 455 15.01 -1.19 -21.12
CA ALA A 455 14.76 -1.88 -19.87
C ALA A 455 16.03 -2.57 -19.36
N TYR A 456 16.49 -2.16 -18.19
CA TYR A 456 17.67 -2.67 -17.51
C TYR A 456 17.28 -3.44 -16.25
N SER A 457 18.12 -4.39 -15.87
CA SER A 457 18.10 -5.08 -14.59
C SER A 457 19.43 -4.88 -13.86
N SER A 458 19.50 -5.27 -12.59
CA SER A 458 20.76 -5.32 -11.82
C SER A 458 21.88 -6.04 -12.58
N LYS A 459 21.56 -7.08 -13.37
CA LYS A 459 22.52 -7.89 -14.14
C LYS A 459 23.13 -7.17 -15.35
N ASN A 460 22.43 -6.18 -15.92
CA ASN A 460 22.89 -5.49 -17.14
C ASN A 460 23.00 -3.97 -16.98
N PHE A 461 22.89 -3.48 -15.74
CA PHE A 461 22.98 -2.05 -15.41
C PHE A 461 24.29 -1.40 -15.87
N ASN A 462 25.38 -2.17 -15.92
CA ASN A 462 26.67 -1.73 -16.46
C ASN A 462 26.57 -1.20 -17.91
N LYS A 463 25.60 -1.65 -18.71
CA LYS A 463 25.34 -1.10 -20.05
C LYS A 463 24.83 0.34 -19.98
N LEU A 464 23.93 0.64 -19.03
CA LEU A 464 23.42 1.98 -18.81
C LEU A 464 24.51 2.91 -18.26
N GLN A 465 25.33 2.40 -17.33
CA GLN A 465 26.50 3.14 -16.85
C GLN A 465 27.48 3.46 -17.98
N SER A 466 27.82 2.47 -18.82
CA SER A 466 28.73 2.65 -19.96
C SER A 466 28.23 3.69 -20.96
N PHE A 467 26.92 3.75 -21.18
CA PHE A 467 26.29 4.78 -22.00
C PHE A 467 26.56 6.20 -21.45
N PHE A 468 26.47 6.39 -20.14
CA PHE A 468 26.80 7.68 -19.52
C PHE A 468 28.30 7.97 -19.53
N ASP A 469 29.15 6.98 -19.32
CA ASP A 469 30.59 7.14 -19.40
C ASP A 469 31.05 7.54 -20.81
N GLU A 470 30.47 6.93 -21.85
CA GLU A 470 30.72 7.29 -23.24
C GLU A 470 30.20 8.69 -23.56
N TYR A 471 28.98 9.02 -23.13
CA TYR A 471 28.44 10.36 -23.28
C TYR A 471 29.37 11.41 -22.67
N SER A 472 29.78 11.20 -21.42
CA SER A 472 30.69 12.11 -20.70
C SER A 472 32.06 12.21 -21.39
N ARG A 473 32.63 11.10 -21.88
CA ARG A 473 33.90 11.13 -22.64
C ARG A 473 33.78 11.93 -23.94
N ARG A 474 32.72 11.70 -24.72
CA ARG A 474 32.46 12.40 -25.99
C ARG A 474 32.26 13.91 -25.79
N CYS A 475 31.56 14.28 -24.71
CA CYS A 475 31.16 15.64 -24.40
C CYS A 475 32.16 16.42 -23.53
N LYS A 476 33.23 15.79 -23.04
CA LYS A 476 34.38 16.50 -22.47
C LYS A 476 35.06 17.34 -23.56
N LEU A 477 35.34 18.60 -23.23
CA LEU A 477 36.24 19.48 -23.98
C LEU A 477 37.66 19.11 -23.65
#